data_AF-A0A1J3CSF0-F1
#
_entry.id   AF-A0A1J3CSF0-F1
#
_cell.length_a   1.000
_cell.length_b   1.000
_cell.length_c   1.000
_cell.angle_alpha   90.00
_cell.angle_beta   90.00
_cell.angle_gamma   90.00
#
_symmetry.space_group_name_H-M   'P 1'
#
loop_
_entity.id
_entity.type
_entity.pdbx_description
1 polymer ?
#
loop_
_entity_poly.entity_id
_entity_poly.type
_entity_poly.pdbx_seq_one_letter_code
_entity_poly.pdbx_strand_id
1 'polypeptide(L)'
;SPEDVSAVHNVRDTYELSRIDWQGDPCAPRMFKWEGINCSYTNATFPPRIISLDLSSSGLKGVIASSIQNLTYLQELDLSNNNLSGGVPEFLGNM
;
A
#
# COMPACT_ATOMS: atom_id res chain seq x y z
N SER A 1 2.89 3.86 -9.91
CA SER A 1 3.89 4.88 -10.31
C SER A 1 5.16 4.74 -9.46
N PRO A 2 6.29 5.44 -9.76
CA PRO A 2 7.49 5.39 -8.91
C PRO A 2 7.25 5.81 -7.46
N GLU A 3 6.33 6.75 -7.21
CA GLU A 3 5.96 7.12 -5.84
C GLU A 3 5.27 5.97 -5.11
N ASP A 4 4.31 5.30 -5.77
CA ASP A 4 3.59 4.16 -5.18
C ASP A 4 4.55 2.99 -4.87
N VAL A 5 5.49 2.71 -5.79
CA VAL A 5 6.53 1.69 -5.60
C VAL A 5 7.33 1.98 -4.32
N SER A 6 7.81 3.22 -4.18
CA SER A 6 8.63 3.63 -3.04
C SER A 6 7.83 3.60 -1.74
N ALA A 7 6.57 4.03 -1.77
CA ALA A 7 5.68 4.02 -0.61
C ALA A 7 5.44 2.60 -0.10
N VAL A 8 5.11 1.66 -0.98
CA VAL A 8 4.84 0.27 -0.56
C VAL A 8 6.11 -0.47 -0.14
N HIS A 9 7.26 -0.21 -0.76
CA HIS A 9 8.53 -0.74 -0.26
C HIS A 9 8.86 -0.22 1.15
N ASN A 10 8.64 1.06 1.44
CA ASN A 10 8.81 1.59 2.79
C ASN A 10 7.84 0.95 3.79
N VAL A 11 6.59 0.68 3.40
CA VAL A 11 5.63 -0.06 4.25
C VAL A 11 6.14 -1.47 4.52
N ARG A 12 6.60 -2.18 3.49
CA ARG A 12 7.19 -3.52 3.62
C ARG A 12 8.33 -3.55 4.61
N ASP A 13 9.26 -2.61 4.47
CA ASP A 13 10.48 -2.54 5.25
C ASP A 13 10.18 -2.10 6.69
N THR A 14 9.21 -1.20 6.90
CA THR A 14 8.75 -0.77 8.24
C THR A 14 8.20 -1.93 9.06
N TYR A 15 7.49 -2.86 8.42
CA TYR A 15 6.84 -3.99 9.09
C TYR A 15 7.57 -5.31 8.89
N GLU A 16 8.76 -5.29 8.30
CA GLU A 16 9.58 -6.48 8.01
C GLU A 16 8.78 -7.59 7.29
N LEU A 17 7.91 -7.20 6.36
CA LEU A 17 7.01 -8.13 5.68
C LEU A 17 7.78 -9.05 4.75
N SER A 18 7.69 -10.36 5.01
CA SER A 18 8.24 -11.40 4.14
C SER A 18 7.31 -11.71 2.95
N ARG A 19 7.06 -10.72 2.09
CA ARG A 19 6.24 -10.86 0.87
C ARG A 19 7.11 -11.07 -0.36
N ILE A 20 7.18 -12.31 -0.83
CA ILE A 20 8.04 -12.74 -1.96
C ILE A 20 7.55 -12.13 -3.29
N ASP A 21 6.26 -11.81 -3.38
CA ASP A 21 5.58 -11.20 -4.52
C ASP A 21 5.82 -9.69 -4.64
N TRP A 22 6.34 -9.02 -3.60
CA TRP A 22 6.59 -7.58 -3.59
C TRP A 22 7.92 -7.19 -4.24
N GLN A 23 8.06 -7.54 -5.51
CA GLN A 23 9.21 -7.21 -6.36
C GLN A 23 8.74 -6.43 -7.59
N GLY A 24 9.42 -5.32 -7.90
CA GLY A 24 9.12 -4.49 -9.08
C GLY A 24 7.99 -3.48 -8.87
N ASP A 25 7.18 -3.24 -9.91
CA ASP A 25 6.05 -2.31 -9.84
C ASP A 25 4.79 -3.05 -9.33
N PRO A 26 4.12 -2.54 -8.27
CA PRO A 26 2.96 -3.21 -7.67
C PRO A 26 1.75 -3.33 -8.60
N CYS A 27 1.66 -2.46 -9.61
CA CYS A 27 0.54 -2.38 -10.54
C CYS A 27 0.87 -2.92 -11.94
N ALA A 28 2.16 -3.13 -12.26
CA ALA A 28 2.62 -3.46 -13.61
C ALA A 28 3.65 -4.62 -13.63
N PRO A 29 3.46 -5.63 -14.51
CA PRO A 29 2.35 -5.80 -15.45
C PRO A 29 1.03 -6.11 -14.74
N ARG A 30 -0.12 -5.71 -15.33
CA ARG A 30 -1.45 -5.93 -14.73
C ARG A 30 -1.72 -7.39 -14.36
N MET A 31 -1.19 -8.34 -15.12
CA MET A 31 -1.32 -9.78 -14.88
C MET A 31 -0.50 -10.30 -13.68
N PHE A 32 0.47 -9.53 -13.20
CA PHE A 32 1.32 -9.84 -12.04
C PHE A 32 1.19 -8.77 -10.94
N LYS A 33 0.05 -8.06 -10.90
CA LYS A 33 -0.28 -7.14 -9.83
C LYS A 33 -0.15 -7.87 -8.48
N TRP A 34 0.46 -7.21 -7.51
CA TRP A 34 0.69 -7.81 -6.19
C TRP A 34 -0.61 -8.16 -5.48
N GLU A 35 -0.55 -9.19 -4.64
CA GLU A 35 -1.69 -9.61 -3.83
C GLU A 35 -2.05 -8.54 -2.80
N GLY A 36 -3.34 -8.30 -2.60
CA GLY A 36 -3.84 -7.28 -1.69
C GLY A 36 -3.77 -5.84 -2.21
N ILE A 37 -3.36 -5.62 -3.47
CA ILE A 37 -3.35 -4.27 -4.07
C ILE A 37 -4.42 -4.19 -5.16
N ASN A 38 -5.11 -3.05 -5.29
CA ASN A 38 -5.87 -2.70 -6.49
C ASN A 38 -5.35 -1.40 -7.09
N CYS A 39 -5.37 -1.32 -8.42
CA CYS A 39 -4.80 -0.18 -9.15
C CYS A 39 -5.80 0.42 -10.13
N SER A 40 -5.63 1.72 -10.41
CA SER A 40 -6.41 2.46 -11.40
C SER A 40 -6.01 2.08 -12.83
N TYR A 41 -6.53 0.96 -13.31
CA TYR A 41 -6.38 0.59 -14.72
C TYR A 41 -7.35 1.39 -15.58
N THR A 42 -6.80 2.38 -16.27
CA THR A 42 -7.54 3.17 -17.27
C THR A 42 -6.91 2.96 -18.64
N ASN A 43 -7.61 3.36 -19.70
CA ASN A 43 -7.06 3.34 -21.08
C ASN A 43 -6.17 4.57 -21.36
N ALA A 44 -5.69 5.26 -20.32
CA ALA A 44 -4.93 6.49 -20.44
C ALA A 44 -3.42 6.24 -20.51
N THR A 45 -2.67 7.26 -20.93
CA THR A 45 -1.21 7.27 -21.04
C THR A 45 -0.48 7.30 -19.69
N PHE A 46 -1.20 7.46 -18.59
CA PHE A 46 -0.62 7.57 -17.25
C PHE A 46 -0.39 6.20 -16.61
N PRO A 47 0.68 6.03 -15.80
CA PRO A 47 0.91 4.78 -15.10
C PRO A 47 -0.23 4.52 -14.10
N PRO A 48 -0.66 3.26 -13.93
CA PRO A 48 -1.65 2.90 -12.92
C PRO A 48 -1.15 3.32 -11.53
N ARG A 49 -2.11 3.78 -10.71
CA ARG A 49 -1.89 4.20 -9.32
C ARG A 49 -2.57 3.24 -8.37
N ILE A 50 -2.01 3.03 -7.18
CA ILE A 50 -2.67 2.22 -6.14
C ILE A 50 -3.91 2.97 -5.64
N ILE A 51 -5.06 2.29 -5.65
CA ILE A 51 -6.35 2.80 -5.18
C ILE A 51 -6.90 2.01 -3.98
N SER A 52 -6.43 0.77 -3.77
CA SER A 52 -6.79 -0.05 -2.61
C SER A 52 -5.57 -0.82 -2.14
N LEU A 53 -5.34 -0.84 -0.83
CA LEU A 53 -4.25 -1.56 -0.18
C LEU A 53 -4.80 -2.36 1.01
N ASP A 54 -4.75 -3.69 0.89
CA ASP A 54 -5.13 -4.65 1.91
C ASP A 54 -3.88 -5.24 2.56
N LEU A 55 -3.68 -4.87 3.83
CA LEU A 55 -2.69 -5.45 4.72
C LEU A 55 -3.37 -6.08 5.94
N SER A 56 -4.64 -6.46 5.80
CA SER A 56 -5.37 -7.14 6.85
C SER A 56 -4.66 -8.44 7.21
N SER A 57 -4.72 -8.81 8.49
CA SER A 57 -4.15 -10.06 9.01
C SER A 57 -2.66 -10.29 8.67
N SER A 58 -1.90 -9.22 8.41
CA SER A 58 -0.49 -9.29 8.00
C SER A 58 0.49 -9.30 9.19
N GLY A 59 -0.02 -9.41 10.42
CA GLY A 59 0.79 -9.44 11.63
C GLY A 59 1.50 -8.12 11.94
N LEU A 60 0.99 -6.99 11.40
CA LEU A 60 1.60 -5.68 11.58
C LEU A 60 1.64 -5.30 13.07
N LYS A 61 2.75 -4.69 13.49
CA LYS A 61 2.97 -4.20 14.87
C LYS A 61 3.49 -2.77 14.83
N GLY A 62 3.40 -2.06 15.96
CA GLY A 62 3.86 -0.68 16.07
C GLY A 62 2.82 0.30 15.57
N VAL A 63 3.25 1.43 15.01
CA VAL A 63 2.35 2.51 14.53
C VAL A 63 2.02 2.37 13.05
N ILE A 64 0.99 3.08 12.58
CA ILE A 64 0.66 3.18 11.15
C ILE A 64 1.78 3.94 10.43
N ALA A 65 2.36 3.33 9.40
CA ALA A 65 3.51 3.88 8.67
C ALA A 65 3.13 5.17 7.92
N SER A 66 3.89 6.25 8.12
CA SER A 66 3.66 7.53 7.44
C SER A 66 3.87 7.47 5.93
N SER A 67 4.60 6.47 5.43
CA SER A 67 4.76 6.23 3.99
C SER A 67 3.44 5.95 3.28
N ILE A 68 2.39 5.52 3.99
CA ILE A 68 1.04 5.36 3.44
C ILE A 68 0.50 6.69 2.90
N GLN A 69 0.89 7.84 3.49
CA GLN A 69 0.50 9.17 3.01
C GLN A 69 0.95 9.44 1.56
N ASN A 70 2.00 8.77 1.10
CA ASN A 70 2.51 8.95 -0.26
C ASN A 70 1.66 8.21 -1.32
N LEU A 71 0.73 7.35 -0.91
CA LEU A 71 -0.24 6.69 -1.78
C LEU A 71 -1.40 7.65 -2.09
N THR A 72 -1.12 8.72 -2.83
CA THR A 72 -2.03 9.87 -3.02
C THR A 72 -3.33 9.58 -3.79
N TYR A 73 -3.47 8.39 -4.36
CA TYR A 73 -4.68 7.93 -5.05
C TYR A 73 -5.43 6.85 -4.26
N LEU A 74 -4.94 6.49 -3.07
CA LEU A 74 -5.50 5.45 -2.23
C LEU A 74 -6.88 5.87 -1.71
N GLN A 75 -7.88 5.04 -1.98
CA GLN A 75 -9.28 5.25 -1.59
C GLN A 75 -9.68 4.28 -0.48
N GLU A 76 -9.04 3.12 -0.44
CA GLU A 76 -9.33 2.05 0.51
C GLU A 76 -8.03 1.56 1.14
N LEU A 77 -8.02 1.48 2.47
CA LEU A 77 -6.92 0.95 3.26
C LEU A 77 -7.47 -0.01 4.30
N ASP A 78 -7.17 -1.29 4.17
CA ASP A 78 -7.53 -2.30 5.16
C ASP A 78 -6.30 -2.67 6.01
N LEU A 79 -6.36 -2.31 7.30
CA LEU A 79 -5.37 -2.66 8.32
C LEU A 79 -5.96 -3.57 9.40
N SER A 80 -7.15 -4.14 9.17
CA SER A 80 -7.87 -4.95 10.16
C SER A 80 -7.08 -6.20 10.56
N ASN A 81 -7.40 -6.76 11.73
CA ASN A 81 -6.77 -7.99 12.23
C ASN A 81 -5.23 -7.90 12.37
N ASN A 82 -4.71 -6.71 12.67
CA ASN A 82 -3.31 -6.49 13.01
C ASN A 82 -3.13 -6.08 14.47
N ASN A 83 -1.90 -6.10 14.97
CA ASN A 83 -1.54 -5.69 16.32
C ASN A 83 -0.89 -4.30 16.33
N LEU A 84 -1.50 -3.37 15.61
CA LEU A 84 -1.09 -1.97 15.55
C LEU A 84 -1.41 -1.27 16.88
N SER A 85 -0.65 -0.23 17.18
CA SER A 85 -0.67 0.54 18.41
C SER A 85 -0.43 2.02 18.10
N GLY A 86 -0.63 2.89 19.09
CA GLY A 86 -0.52 4.34 18.90
C GLY A 86 -1.81 4.96 18.37
N GLY A 87 -1.72 6.24 17.98
CA GLY A 87 -2.86 7.00 17.48
C GLY A 87 -3.11 6.77 15.99
N VAL A 88 -4.34 7.04 15.55
CA VAL A 88 -4.70 7.13 14.13
C VAL A 88 -4.04 8.40 13.55
N PRO A 89 -3.14 8.30 12.56
CA PRO A 89 -2.50 9.47 11.97
C PRO A 89 -3.49 10.41 11.30
N GLU A 90 -3.26 11.72 11.41
CA GLU A 90 -4.13 12.75 10.84
C GLU A 90 -4.26 12.65 9.31
N PHE A 91 -3.22 12.16 8.61
CA PHE A 91 -3.27 12.01 7.16
C PHE A 91 -4.37 11.03 6.71
N LEU A 92 -4.76 10.06 7.53
CA LEU A 92 -5.86 9.14 7.22
C LEU A 92 -7.23 9.84 7.21
N GLY A 93 -7.36 10.97 7.92
CA GLY A 93 -8.56 11.80 7.89
C GLY A 93 -8.69 12.65 6.62
N ASN A 94 -7.60 12.79 5.86
CA ASN A 94 -7.53 13.55 4.62
C ASN A 94 -7.54 12.66 3.36
N MET A 95 -7.70 11.34 3.53
CA MET A 95 -7.86 10.38 2.45
C MET A 95 -9.30 10.34 1.93
#